data_AF-A0A813L5Z0-F1
#
_entry.id   AF-A0A813L5Z0-F1
#
_cell.length_a   1.000
_cell.length_b   1.000
_cell.length_c   1.000
_cell.angle_alpha   90.00
_cell.angle_beta   90.00
_cell.angle_gamma   90.00
#
_symmetry.space_group_name_H-M   'P 1'
#
loop_
_entity.id
_entity.type
_entity.pdbx_description
1 polymer ?
#
loop_
_entity_poly.entity_id
_entity_poly.type
_entity_poly.pdbx_seq_one_letter_code
_entity_poly.pdbx_strand_id
1 'polypeptide(L)'
;VVVAASAAVASFIVCQGLAALAPSQHRGPVRVALTRQAGENGKLQKALKEALLKAELSSDLADVVEVPCIEHARGPDFSGLEALLAKLTQGDATSDELNSVVLTSPQAVKVFAEAWSPFSSGASLPLSLASVGSGTSAAARAAGLRVDFEPSVANAETLAAELPGHLGPRILYPASAIAPGTLQE
;
A
#
# COMPACT_ATOMS: atom_id res chain seq x y z
N VAL A 1 2.65 29.29 6.36
CA VAL A 1 2.74 29.21 7.83
C VAL A 1 1.47 29.80 8.43
N VAL A 2 0.53 28.94 8.82
CA VAL A 2 -0.27 28.99 10.07
C VAL A 2 -0.81 27.56 10.22
N VAL A 3 -0.55 26.98 11.39
CA VAL A 3 -0.90 25.63 11.83
C VAL A 3 -2.35 25.62 12.35
N ALA A 4 -3.08 24.52 12.16
CA ALA A 4 -4.18 24.14 13.04
C ALA A 4 -4.34 22.61 13.07
N ALA A 5 -3.92 22.02 14.18
CA ALA A 5 -4.38 20.71 14.63
C ALA A 5 -5.87 20.80 15.02
N SER A 6 -6.67 19.75 14.80
CA SER A 6 -7.68 19.26 15.75
C SER A 6 -8.51 18.12 15.14
N ALA A 7 -8.95 17.23 16.01
CA ALA A 7 -9.76 16.04 15.80
C ALA A 7 -10.96 16.23 14.85
N ALA A 8 -11.10 15.34 13.88
CA ALA A 8 -12.35 15.17 13.16
C ALA A 8 -13.25 14.20 13.94
N VAL A 9 -13.99 14.77 14.89
CA VAL A 9 -15.29 14.23 15.32
C VAL A 9 -16.14 14.06 14.07
N ALA A 10 -16.83 12.92 13.95
CA ALA A 10 -17.82 12.68 12.91
C ALA A 10 -18.95 13.72 13.03
N SER A 11 -18.74 14.86 12.38
CA SER A 11 -19.72 15.92 12.27
C SER A 11 -20.66 15.52 11.14
N PHE A 12 -21.79 14.92 11.50
CA PHE A 12 -22.96 14.87 10.64
C PHE A 12 -23.36 16.31 10.34
N ILE A 13 -22.88 16.84 9.22
CA ILE A 13 -23.46 18.05 8.64
C ILE A 13 -24.83 17.64 8.09
N VAL A 14 -25.85 17.74 8.96
CA VAL A 14 -27.23 17.88 8.50
C VAL A 14 -27.26 19.25 7.82
N CYS A 15 -27.14 19.25 6.50
CA CYS A 15 -27.32 20.44 5.70
C CYS A 15 -28.81 20.81 5.76
N GLN A 16 -29.21 21.58 6.78
CA GLN A 16 -30.49 22.28 6.81
C GLN A 16 -30.42 23.44 5.82
N GLY A 17 -30.61 23.09 4.56
CA GLY A 17 -30.73 24.01 3.44
C GLY A 17 -31.76 23.42 2.48
N LEU A 18 -33.01 23.34 2.94
CA LEU A 18 -34.16 22.87 2.16
C LEU A 18 -34.56 23.95 1.13
N ALA A 19 -33.64 24.32 0.24
CA ALA A 19 -34.03 24.88 -1.04
C ALA A 19 -34.38 23.68 -1.91
N ALA A 20 -35.66 23.58 -2.28
CA ALA A 20 -36.20 22.51 -3.09
C ALA A 20 -35.33 22.26 -4.33
N LEU A 21 -34.44 21.27 -4.24
CA LEU A 21 -33.90 20.59 -5.40
C LEU A 21 -35.14 19.98 -6.07
N ALA A 22 -35.63 20.64 -7.11
CA ALA A 22 -36.56 20.00 -8.03
C ALA A 22 -35.98 18.61 -8.33
N PRO A 23 -36.76 17.52 -8.20
CA PRO A 23 -36.23 16.19 -8.42
C PRO A 23 -35.64 16.19 -9.83
N SER A 24 -34.31 16.12 -9.91
CA SER A 24 -33.62 15.99 -11.17
C SER A 24 -34.20 14.72 -11.79
N GLN A 25 -34.98 14.88 -12.87
CA GLN A 25 -35.60 13.78 -13.61
C GLN A 25 -34.54 12.99 -14.37
N HIS A 26 -33.47 12.56 -13.68
CA HIS A 26 -32.53 11.64 -14.26
C HIS A 26 -33.22 10.28 -14.31
N ARG A 27 -33.91 10.03 -15.44
CA ARG A 27 -34.62 8.78 -15.75
C ARG A 27 -33.65 7.65 -16.15
N GLY A 28 -32.42 7.67 -15.63
CA GLY A 28 -31.38 6.72 -16.00
C GLY A 28 -30.57 6.27 -14.80
N PRO A 29 -29.81 5.18 -14.93
CA PRO A 29 -28.93 4.71 -13.88
C PRO A 29 -27.93 5.79 -13.45
N VAL A 30 -27.64 5.86 -12.16
CA VAL A 30 -26.52 6.63 -11.64
C VAL A 30 -25.24 5.96 -12.12
N ARG A 31 -24.43 6.68 -12.90
CA ARG A 31 -23.13 6.16 -13.34
C ARG A 31 -22.07 6.40 -12.27
N VAL A 32 -21.39 5.34 -11.86
CA VAL A 32 -20.36 5.34 -10.82
C VAL A 32 -19.03 4.95 -11.46
N ALA A 33 -18.08 5.89 -11.52
CA ALA A 33 -16.73 5.62 -11.98
C ALA A 33 -15.86 5.10 -10.83
N LEU A 34 -15.20 3.95 -11.03
CA LEU A 34 -14.23 3.39 -10.08
C LEU A 34 -12.82 3.72 -10.56
N THR A 35 -12.08 4.51 -9.78
CA THR A 35 -10.86 5.19 -10.23
C THR A 35 -9.55 4.70 -9.61
N ARG A 36 -9.59 3.59 -8.85
CA ARG A 36 -8.35 2.96 -8.34
C ARG A 36 -7.56 2.33 -9.49
N GLN A 37 -6.41 1.75 -9.16
CA GLN A 37 -5.65 0.93 -10.09
C GLN A 37 -6.52 -0.15 -10.74
N ALA A 38 -6.22 -0.45 -12.01
CA ALA A 38 -6.91 -1.48 -12.78
C ALA A 38 -6.96 -2.81 -12.00
N GLY A 39 -8.16 -3.36 -11.84
CA GLY A 39 -8.39 -4.63 -11.13
C GLY A 39 -8.49 -4.51 -9.60
N GLU A 40 -8.17 -3.35 -9.01
CA GLU A 40 -8.20 -3.11 -7.55
C GLU A 40 -9.56 -2.57 -7.05
N ASN A 41 -10.55 -2.51 -7.93
CA ASN A 41 -11.87 -1.95 -7.65
C ASN A 41 -12.90 -2.99 -7.15
N GLY A 42 -12.55 -4.29 -7.14
CA GLY A 42 -13.50 -5.38 -6.87
C GLY A 42 -14.16 -5.33 -5.49
N LYS A 43 -13.42 -4.94 -4.43
CA LYS A 43 -13.99 -4.80 -3.08
C LYS A 43 -15.05 -3.70 -3.02
N LEU A 44 -14.78 -2.56 -3.64
CA LEU A 44 -15.71 -1.43 -3.69
C LEU A 44 -16.95 -1.78 -4.54
N GLN A 45 -16.74 -2.43 -5.68
CA GLN A 45 -17.85 -2.90 -6.52
C GLN A 45 -18.76 -3.89 -5.77
N LYS A 46 -18.18 -4.83 -5.02
CA LYS A 46 -18.94 -5.78 -4.19
C LYS A 46 -19.71 -5.06 -3.07
N ALA A 47 -19.05 -4.16 -2.34
CA ALA A 47 -19.67 -3.39 -1.28
C ALA A 47 -20.84 -2.52 -1.79
N LEU A 48 -20.69 -1.91 -2.96
CA LEU A 48 -21.76 -1.14 -3.60
C LEU A 48 -22.97 -2.02 -3.95
N LYS A 49 -22.75 -3.19 -4.55
CA LYS A 49 -23.82 -4.16 -4.85
C LYS A 49 -24.55 -4.62 -3.58
N GLU A 50 -23.81 -4.93 -2.52
CA GLU A 50 -24.38 -5.32 -1.24
C GLU A 50 -25.18 -4.18 -0.58
N ALA A 51 -24.71 -2.93 -0.69
CA ALA A 51 -25.41 -1.76 -0.16
C ALA A 51 -26.74 -1.51 -0.89
N LEU A 52 -26.77 -1.64 -2.23
CA LEU A 52 -28.00 -1.52 -3.01
C LEU A 52 -29.02 -2.60 -2.64
N LEU A 53 -28.57 -3.85 -2.52
CA LEU A 53 -29.41 -4.97 -2.10
C LEU A 53 -30.02 -4.73 -0.71
N LYS A 54 -29.21 -4.25 0.25
CA LYS A 54 -29.67 -3.93 1.61
C LYS A 54 -30.68 -2.77 1.65
N ALA A 55 -30.62 -1.87 0.68
CA ALA A 55 -31.57 -0.76 0.54
C ALA A 55 -32.81 -1.14 -0.28
N GLU A 56 -32.97 -2.41 -0.67
CA GLU A 56 -34.05 -2.90 -1.54
C GLU A 56 -34.10 -2.18 -2.90
N LEU A 57 -32.94 -1.68 -3.34
CA LEU A 57 -32.77 -0.98 -4.60
C LEU A 57 -32.29 -1.94 -5.69
N SER A 58 -32.83 -1.80 -6.91
CA SER A 58 -32.38 -2.60 -8.06
C SER A 58 -30.91 -2.30 -8.37
N SER A 59 -30.14 -3.33 -8.73
CA SER A 59 -28.76 -3.21 -9.20
C SER A 59 -28.65 -2.33 -10.46
N ASP A 60 -29.73 -2.23 -11.23
CA ASP A 60 -29.79 -1.45 -12.46
C ASP A 60 -29.87 0.06 -12.20
N LEU A 61 -29.97 0.49 -10.94
CA LEU A 61 -29.89 1.90 -10.56
C LEU A 61 -28.45 2.42 -10.56
N ALA A 62 -27.45 1.54 -10.56
CA ALA A 62 -26.04 1.93 -10.58
C ALA A 62 -25.30 1.28 -11.77
N ASP A 63 -24.91 2.11 -12.74
CA ASP A 63 -24.03 1.71 -13.84
C ASP A 63 -22.57 1.91 -13.41
N VAL A 64 -21.88 0.82 -13.07
CA VAL A 64 -20.51 0.87 -12.55
C VAL A 64 -19.51 0.71 -13.68
N VAL A 65 -18.70 1.73 -13.90
CA VAL A 65 -17.67 1.77 -14.95
C VAL A 65 -16.30 1.86 -14.30
N GLU A 66 -15.37 0.99 -14.68
CA GLU A 66 -13.98 1.09 -14.25
C GLU A 66 -13.22 2.09 -15.12
N VAL A 67 -12.61 3.09 -14.49
CA VAL A 67 -11.82 4.14 -15.14
C VAL A 67 -10.51 4.26 -14.36
N PRO A 68 -9.52 3.37 -14.59
CA PRO A 68 -8.31 3.37 -13.78
C PRO A 68 -7.54 4.69 -13.88
N CYS A 69 -7.34 5.35 -12.74
CA CYS A 69 -6.62 6.63 -12.67
C CYS A 69 -5.32 6.55 -11.85
N ILE A 70 -5.00 5.39 -11.30
CA ILE A 70 -3.81 5.17 -10.47
C ILE A 70 -2.98 4.06 -11.11
N GLU A 71 -1.70 4.33 -11.33
CA GLU A 71 -0.72 3.35 -11.77
C GLU A 71 0.54 3.49 -10.92
N HIS A 72 1.20 2.36 -10.66
CA HIS A 72 2.48 2.34 -9.99
C HIS A 72 3.58 2.15 -11.02
N ALA A 73 4.53 3.09 -11.07
CA ALA A 73 5.71 3.02 -11.92
C ALA A 73 6.96 2.76 -11.09
N ARG A 74 8.02 2.31 -11.76
CA ARG A 74 9.36 2.22 -11.16
C ARG A 74 9.83 3.64 -10.80
N GLY A 75 10.39 3.77 -9.59
CA GLY A 75 11.05 5.00 -9.19
C GLY A 75 12.41 5.18 -9.88
N PRO A 76 13.00 6.39 -9.84
CA PRO A 76 14.32 6.66 -10.42
C PRO A 76 15.43 5.80 -9.78
N ASP A 77 15.26 5.40 -8.51
CA ASP A 77 16.25 4.65 -7.75
C ASP A 77 16.17 3.13 -7.97
N PHE A 78 15.29 2.65 -8.85
CA PHE A 78 15.10 1.22 -9.09
C PHE A 78 16.39 0.52 -9.56
N SER A 79 17.16 1.15 -10.45
CA SER A 79 18.45 0.62 -10.90
C SER A 79 19.50 0.60 -9.77
N GLY A 80 19.42 1.56 -8.85
CA GLY A 80 20.24 1.59 -7.64
C GLY A 80 19.93 0.43 -6.70
N LEU A 81 18.64 0.11 -6.53
CA LEU A 81 18.18 -1.07 -5.78
C LEU A 81 18.70 -2.37 -6.42
N GLU A 82 18.59 -2.52 -7.74
CA GLU A 82 19.14 -3.69 -8.45
C GLU A 82 20.65 -3.84 -8.26
N ALA A 83 21.40 -2.74 -8.39
CA ALA A 83 22.84 -2.75 -8.20
C ALA A 83 23.24 -3.10 -6.74
N LEU A 84 22.48 -2.63 -5.75
CA LEU A 84 22.68 -2.97 -4.34
C LEU A 84 22.44 -4.46 -4.08
N LEU A 85 21.33 -5.01 -4.60
CA LEU A 85 21.02 -6.44 -4.46
C LEU A 85 22.06 -7.32 -5.17
N ALA A 86 22.59 -6.89 -6.32
CA ALA A 86 23.67 -7.58 -7.01
C ALA A 86 24.95 -7.64 -6.15
N LYS A 87 25.33 -6.54 -5.49
CA LYS A 87 26.50 -6.50 -4.59
C LYS A 87 26.31 -7.40 -3.37
N LEU A 88 25.12 -7.36 -2.77
CA LEU A 88 24.75 -8.22 -1.64
C LEU A 88 24.86 -9.71 -1.99
N THR A 89 24.45 -10.12 -3.19
CA THR A 89 24.58 -11.52 -3.62
C THR A 89 26.02 -11.95 -3.94
N GLN A 90 26.90 -10.99 -4.27
CA GLN A 90 28.32 -11.23 -4.55
C GLN A 90 29.19 -11.23 -3.29
N GLY A 91 28.63 -10.90 -2.12
CA GLY A 91 29.37 -10.88 -0.85
C GLY A 91 30.31 -9.68 -0.70
N ASP A 92 30.02 -8.55 -1.36
CA ASP A 92 30.80 -7.32 -1.22
C ASP A 92 30.58 -6.68 0.17
N ALA A 93 31.66 -6.63 0.96
CA ALA A 93 31.75 -6.21 2.36
C ALA A 93 31.37 -4.74 2.64
N THR A 94 31.12 -3.92 1.62
CA THR A 94 30.52 -2.59 1.83
C THR A 94 29.06 -2.65 2.34
N SER A 95 28.49 -3.86 2.36
CA SER A 95 27.15 -4.19 2.82
C SER A 95 27.09 -4.78 4.23
N ASP A 96 28.22 -4.92 4.94
CA ASP A 96 28.33 -5.66 6.22
C ASP A 96 27.46 -5.11 7.36
N GLU A 97 26.88 -3.92 7.20
CA GLU A 97 25.96 -3.33 8.17
C GLU A 97 24.48 -3.40 7.75
N LEU A 98 24.21 -3.68 6.47
CA LEU A 98 22.86 -3.76 5.91
C LEU A 98 22.31 -5.18 6.13
N ASN A 99 21.61 -5.36 7.23
CA ASN A 99 21.19 -6.70 7.67
C ASN A 99 19.71 -6.99 7.35
N SER A 100 18.93 -5.95 7.06
CA SER A 100 17.50 -6.09 6.89
C SER A 100 16.90 -5.18 5.83
N VAL A 101 15.71 -5.56 5.39
CA VAL A 101 14.83 -4.76 4.54
C VAL A 101 13.48 -4.62 5.23
N VAL A 102 12.95 -3.40 5.23
CA VAL A 102 11.59 -3.08 5.72
C VAL A 102 10.68 -2.77 4.55
N LEU A 103 9.58 -3.50 4.43
CA LEU A 103 8.56 -3.29 3.40
C LEU A 103 7.25 -2.84 4.06
N THR A 104 6.75 -1.67 3.66
CA THR A 104 5.62 -1.03 4.36
C THR A 104 4.29 -1.18 3.62
N SER A 105 4.30 -1.69 2.39
CA SER A 105 3.09 -1.89 1.59
C SER A 105 3.21 -3.08 0.64
N PRO A 106 2.09 -3.69 0.20
CA PRO A 106 2.10 -4.71 -0.84
C PRO A 106 2.77 -4.25 -2.14
N GLN A 107 2.69 -2.96 -2.45
CA GLN A 107 3.32 -2.41 -3.65
C GLN A 107 4.85 -2.36 -3.52
N ALA A 108 5.38 -1.99 -2.35
CA ALA A 108 6.82 -2.03 -2.08
C ALA A 108 7.36 -3.46 -2.24
N VAL A 109 6.60 -4.47 -1.79
CA VAL A 109 6.92 -5.88 -2.03
C VAL A 109 7.02 -6.20 -3.51
N LYS A 110 6.04 -5.78 -4.33
CA LYS A 110 6.04 -6.06 -5.77
C LYS A 110 7.31 -5.52 -6.44
N VAL A 111 7.65 -4.26 -6.16
CA VAL A 111 8.85 -3.61 -6.72
C VAL A 111 10.13 -4.27 -6.22
N PHE A 112 10.20 -4.60 -4.93
CA PHE A 112 11.36 -5.28 -4.36
C PHE A 112 11.55 -6.69 -4.93
N ALA A 113 10.48 -7.48 -5.03
CA ALA A 113 10.51 -8.81 -5.62
C ALA A 113 10.89 -8.78 -7.10
N GLU A 114 10.45 -7.75 -7.84
CA GLU A 114 10.86 -7.53 -9.23
C GLU A 114 12.37 -7.27 -9.33
N ALA A 115 12.93 -6.41 -8.47
CA ALA A 115 14.37 -6.14 -8.41
C ALA A 115 15.18 -7.35 -7.92
N TRP A 116 14.61 -8.20 -7.06
CA TRP A 116 15.24 -9.41 -6.54
C TRP A 116 15.18 -10.60 -7.51
N SER A 117 14.16 -10.66 -8.36
CA SER A 117 13.87 -11.78 -9.26
C SER A 117 15.10 -12.29 -10.04
N PRO A 118 15.96 -11.44 -10.65
CA PRO A 118 17.15 -11.89 -11.37
C PRO A 118 18.15 -12.69 -10.53
N PHE A 119 18.17 -12.47 -9.21
CA PHE A 119 19.11 -13.09 -8.27
C PHE A 119 18.49 -14.27 -7.50
N SER A 120 17.17 -14.47 -7.62
CA SER A 120 16.40 -15.46 -6.85
C SER A 120 16.62 -16.92 -7.29
N SER A 121 17.30 -17.15 -8.42
CA SER A 121 17.52 -18.50 -8.98
C SER A 121 18.57 -19.27 -8.15
N GLY A 122 18.13 -19.87 -7.05
CA GLY A 122 18.95 -20.74 -6.20
C GLY A 122 19.60 -20.06 -4.99
N ALA A 123 19.38 -18.76 -4.81
CA ALA A 123 19.84 -18.01 -3.64
C ALA A 123 18.65 -17.53 -2.79
N SER A 124 18.81 -17.62 -1.47
CA SER A 124 17.90 -16.94 -0.53
C SER A 124 18.29 -15.48 -0.41
N LEU A 125 17.32 -14.63 -0.08
CA LEU A 125 17.60 -13.22 0.20
C LEU A 125 18.62 -13.13 1.36
N PRO A 126 19.76 -12.42 1.20
CA PRO A 126 20.76 -12.29 2.25
C PRO A 126 20.38 -11.28 3.35
N LEU A 127 19.16 -10.74 3.30
CA LEU A 127 18.61 -9.77 4.25
C LEU A 127 17.46 -10.41 5.02
N SER A 128 17.35 -10.07 6.30
CA SER A 128 16.13 -10.36 7.08
C SER A 128 15.01 -9.40 6.66
N LEU A 129 13.80 -9.90 6.44
CA LEU A 129 12.69 -9.10 5.93
C LEU A 129 11.69 -8.79 7.04
N ALA A 130 11.50 -7.50 7.31
CA ALA A 130 10.43 -6.99 8.14
C ALA A 130 9.32 -6.39 7.28
N SER A 131 8.07 -6.65 7.65
CA SER A 131 6.89 -6.04 7.02
C SER A 131 6.09 -5.24 8.04
N VAL A 132 5.48 -4.14 7.64
CA VAL A 132 4.67 -3.32 8.58
C VAL A 132 3.34 -3.96 8.93
N GLY A 133 2.75 -4.79 8.06
CA GLY A 133 1.44 -5.35 8.36
C GLY A 133 1.07 -6.55 7.50
N SER A 134 0.05 -7.27 7.96
CA SER A 134 -0.39 -8.55 7.42
C SER A 134 -0.64 -8.57 5.92
N GLY A 135 -1.19 -7.49 5.34
CA GLY A 135 -1.38 -7.37 3.88
C GLY A 135 -0.05 -7.37 3.12
N THR A 136 0.96 -6.68 3.65
CA THR A 136 2.31 -6.64 3.11
C THR A 136 3.01 -7.98 3.28
N SER A 137 2.87 -8.61 4.45
CA SER A 137 3.42 -9.95 4.72
C SER A 137 2.81 -11.02 3.80
N ALA A 138 1.51 -10.96 3.55
CA ALA A 138 0.83 -11.85 2.62
C ALA A 138 1.37 -11.68 1.19
N ALA A 139 1.56 -10.44 0.74
CA ALA A 139 2.16 -10.16 -0.56
C ALA A 139 3.61 -10.68 -0.64
N ALA A 140 4.41 -10.50 0.40
CA ALA A 140 5.81 -10.94 0.45
C ALA A 140 5.90 -12.47 0.32
N ARG A 141 5.09 -13.19 1.11
CA ARG A 141 5.00 -14.65 1.05
C ARG A 141 4.53 -15.14 -0.33
N ALA A 142 3.54 -14.47 -0.93
CA ALA A 142 3.07 -14.80 -2.28
C ALA A 142 4.14 -14.57 -3.36
N ALA A 143 5.06 -13.63 -3.14
CA ALA A 143 6.22 -13.38 -4.00
C ALA A 143 7.41 -14.33 -3.71
N GLY A 144 7.25 -15.32 -2.83
CA GLY A 144 8.31 -16.27 -2.47
C GLY A 144 9.34 -15.72 -1.47
N LEU A 145 9.07 -14.56 -0.86
CA LEU A 145 9.93 -13.97 0.16
C LEU A 145 9.55 -14.48 1.55
N ARG A 146 10.56 -14.77 2.38
CA ARG A 146 10.38 -15.09 3.80
C ARG A 146 10.22 -13.79 4.58
N VAL A 147 9.24 -13.73 5.47
CA VAL A 147 9.04 -12.60 6.41
C VAL A 147 9.55 -13.04 7.78
N ASP A 148 10.52 -12.33 8.32
CA ASP A 148 11.16 -12.62 9.61
C ASP A 148 10.55 -11.83 10.78
N PHE A 149 9.94 -10.68 10.49
CA PHE A 149 9.30 -9.84 11.50
C PHE A 149 8.05 -9.14 10.95
N GLU A 150 7.00 -9.10 11.77
CA GLU A 150 5.78 -8.31 11.56
C GLU A 150 5.39 -7.72 12.93
N PRO A 151 5.19 -6.40 13.06
CA PRO A 151 4.84 -5.78 14.34
C PRO A 151 3.41 -6.13 14.76
N SER A 152 3.11 -5.95 16.04
CA SER A 152 1.78 -6.22 16.60
C SER A 152 0.68 -5.33 16.01
N VAL A 153 1.02 -4.09 15.64
CA VAL A 153 0.13 -3.11 15.02
C VAL A 153 0.77 -2.55 13.77
N ALA A 154 -0.01 -2.46 12.69
CA ALA A 154 0.48 -2.03 11.38
C ALA A 154 0.66 -0.51 11.25
N ASN A 155 1.57 0.07 12.03
CA ASN A 155 1.98 1.47 11.95
C ASN A 155 3.50 1.61 12.14
N ALA A 156 4.03 2.80 11.84
CA ALA A 156 5.46 3.07 11.85
C ALA A 156 6.03 3.06 13.28
N GLU A 157 5.26 3.58 14.23
CA GLU A 157 5.65 3.75 15.63
C GLU A 157 5.86 2.39 16.31
N THR A 158 4.94 1.45 16.08
CA THR A 158 5.01 0.10 16.64
C THR A 158 6.10 -0.70 15.96
N LEU A 159 6.27 -0.55 14.63
CA LEU A 159 7.41 -1.16 13.93
C LEU A 159 8.73 -0.71 14.56
N ALA A 160 8.93 0.60 14.75
CA ALA A 160 10.17 1.13 15.31
C ALA A 160 10.40 0.68 16.75
N ALA A 161 9.35 0.60 17.56
CA ALA A 161 9.44 0.17 18.96
C ALA A 161 9.71 -1.34 19.13
N GLU A 162 9.16 -2.16 18.25
CA GLU A 162 9.24 -3.62 18.34
C GLU A 162 10.35 -4.22 17.46
N LEU A 163 11.04 -3.39 16.66
CA LEU A 163 12.03 -3.86 15.69
C LEU A 163 13.14 -4.66 16.40
N PRO A 164 13.34 -5.94 16.07
CA PRO A 164 14.37 -6.74 16.70
C PRO A 164 15.77 -6.22 16.39
N GLY A 165 16.64 -6.13 17.42
CA GLY A 165 18.01 -5.65 17.23
C GLY A 165 18.88 -6.48 16.26
N HIS A 166 18.50 -7.74 15.98
CA HIS A 166 19.19 -8.58 14.99
C HIS A 166 18.95 -8.12 13.54
N LEU A 167 17.96 -7.25 13.29
CA LEU A 167 17.74 -6.63 11.99
C LEU A 167 18.78 -5.53 11.67
N GLY A 168 19.69 -5.25 12.61
CA GLY A 168 20.86 -4.41 12.41
C GLY A 168 20.56 -2.91 12.42
N PRO A 169 21.61 -2.07 12.51
CA PRO A 169 21.47 -0.62 12.58
C PRO A 169 21.17 0.04 11.23
N ARG A 170 21.41 -0.66 10.10
CA ARG A 170 21.14 -0.15 8.77
C ARG A 170 20.12 -1.03 8.07
N ILE A 171 19.06 -0.38 7.61
CA ILE A 171 17.86 -1.01 7.06
C ILE A 171 17.66 -0.49 5.64
N LEU A 172 17.46 -1.42 4.70
CA LEU A 172 17.01 -1.07 3.37
C LEU A 172 15.52 -0.75 3.45
N TYR A 173 15.14 0.47 3.08
CA TYR A 173 13.73 0.87 3.08
C TYR A 173 13.30 1.33 1.68
N PRO A 174 12.84 0.40 0.81
CA PRO A 174 12.25 0.74 -0.48
C PRO A 174 10.89 1.42 -0.26
N ALA A 175 10.86 2.73 -0.47
CA ALA A 175 9.67 3.55 -0.31
C ALA A 175 9.26 4.18 -1.64
N SER A 176 8.00 4.62 -1.73
CA SER A 176 7.56 5.46 -2.84
C SER A 176 8.04 6.90 -2.64
N ALA A 177 8.15 7.66 -3.72
CA ALA A 177 8.54 9.08 -3.66
C ALA A 177 7.56 9.97 -2.86
N ILE A 178 6.34 9.48 -2.61
CA ILE A 178 5.29 10.19 -1.87
C ILE A 178 5.12 9.67 -0.43
N ALA A 179 5.89 8.67 -0.02
CA ALA A 179 5.80 8.13 1.34
C ALA A 179 6.29 9.19 2.35
N PRO A 180 5.60 9.35 3.50
CA PRO A 180 6.06 10.25 4.55
C PRO A 180 7.35 9.71 5.18
N GLY A 181 8.21 10.63 5.63
CA GLY A 181 9.52 10.32 6.24
C GLY A 181 9.47 9.73 7.66
N THR A 182 8.29 9.44 8.21
CA THR A 182 8.08 9.02 9.61
C THR A 182 8.88 7.79 10.04
N LEU A 183 9.27 6.92 9.10
CA LEU A 183 10.12 5.76 9.39
C LEU A 183 11.63 6.05 9.31
N GLN A 184 12.01 7.16 8.69
CA GLN A 184 13.41 7.57 8.49
C GLN A 184 13.88 8.58 9.56
N GLU A 185 12.95 9.32 10.16
CA GLU A 185 13.16 10.31 11.22
C GLU A 185 13.06 9.69 12.62
#